data_AF-A0A399NE04-F1
#
_entry.id   AF-A0A399NE04-F1
#
_cell.length_a   1.000
_cell.length_b   1.000
_cell.length_c   1.000
_cell.angle_alpha   90.00
_cell.angle_beta   90.00
_cell.angle_gamma   90.00
#
_symmetry.space_group_name_H-M   'P 1'
#
loop_
_entity.id
_entity.type
_entity.pdbx_description
1 polymer ?
#
loop_
_entity_poly.entity_id
_entity_poly.type
_entity_poly.pdbx_seq_one_letter_code
_entity_poly.pdbx_strand_id
1 'polypeptide(L)'
;AARDAVAARRPDADELALRQRLVVSAALTAPVFLMAMIPALQFDDWQWLSLALAAPVAVWGAWPFHRSAAVSARHGGVGMDTLVSIGVAAAFLWSLYALFLGDAGEPGMRMTMSLVQDPGGGSGDVYLEVAAAVTVFLLGGRYLEARAARASGAALAALLDLAAKDVAVMRDGVERRIPIRDLRVGEEFVVRPGERIATDGVVVDGVSAVDRSLLTGESLPVEAGPGDDVTGATLNAGGRLLVRATRVGEETRLARMAALVEEAQTGKARIQRLADRVSAVFVPVVLVLAVGTLVGWLLLGFPPEAAFTAAVATLIIACPCALGLATPTALLVGTGRGAQLGILITGPEVLESTRRIDTVLLDKTGTVTTGVMSLVRAVPAADVDADELLRVAAALEARSEHPVARAVVEAAG
;
A
#
# COMPACT_ATOMS: atom_id res chain seq x y z
N ALA A 1 -2.46 -24.10 -18.32
CA ALA A 1 -1.25 -23.85 -17.50
C ALA A 1 -1.03 -22.35 -17.27
N ALA A 2 -2.08 -21.60 -16.90
CA ALA A 2 -2.01 -20.16 -16.61
C ALA A 2 -3.04 -19.81 -15.54
N ARG A 3 -2.98 -20.50 -14.38
CA ARG A 3 -3.94 -20.34 -13.27
C ARG A 3 -3.30 -19.92 -11.93
N ASP A 4 -1.99 -19.63 -11.90
CA ASP A 4 -1.27 -19.40 -10.63
C ASP A 4 -0.67 -17.99 -10.46
N ALA A 5 -1.10 -17.00 -11.26
CA ALA A 5 -0.45 -15.67 -11.23
C ALA A 5 -1.10 -14.63 -10.30
N VAL A 6 -2.23 -14.93 -9.63
CA VAL A 6 -2.87 -14.00 -8.67
C VAL A 6 -3.08 -14.68 -7.32
N ALA A 7 -2.05 -15.37 -6.84
CA ALA A 7 -1.93 -15.56 -5.40
C ALA A 7 -1.66 -14.18 -4.82
N ALA A 8 -2.66 -13.58 -4.18
CA ALA A 8 -2.49 -12.45 -3.29
C ALA A 8 -1.27 -12.74 -2.39
N ARG A 9 -0.12 -12.11 -2.70
CA ARG A 9 1.06 -12.18 -1.85
C ARG A 9 0.62 -11.66 -0.50
N ARG A 10 0.52 -12.54 0.50
CA ARG A 10 0.17 -12.13 1.85
C ARG A 10 1.19 -11.08 2.29
N PRO A 11 0.79 -9.81 2.51
CA PRO A 11 1.71 -8.73 2.85
C PRO A 11 2.48 -8.96 4.17
N ASP A 12 2.07 -9.96 4.96
CA ASP A 12 2.78 -10.44 6.16
C ASP A 12 4.14 -11.08 5.85
N ALA A 13 4.26 -11.86 4.77
CA ALA A 13 5.48 -12.61 4.48
C ALA A 13 6.64 -11.69 4.07
N ASP A 14 6.34 -10.61 3.33
CA ASP A 14 7.33 -9.68 2.82
C ASP A 14 7.87 -8.74 3.93
N GLU A 15 7.05 -8.30 4.91
CA GLU A 15 7.58 -7.57 6.09
C GLU A 15 8.43 -8.44 6.97
N LEU A 16 7.96 -9.66 7.30
CA LEU A 16 8.71 -10.55 8.18
C LEU A 16 10.09 -10.84 7.59
N ALA A 17 10.16 -11.06 6.27
CA ALA A 17 11.42 -11.22 5.55
C ALA A 17 12.31 -9.97 5.61
N LEU A 18 11.75 -8.76 5.42
CA LEU A 18 12.50 -7.50 5.53
C LEU A 18 12.99 -7.24 6.94
N ARG A 19 12.15 -7.49 7.95
CA ARG A 19 12.50 -7.35 9.38
C ARG A 19 13.64 -8.28 9.75
N GLN A 20 13.56 -9.55 9.35
CA GLN A 20 14.61 -10.52 9.63
C GLN A 20 15.92 -10.11 8.96
N ARG A 21 15.88 -9.71 7.68
CA ARG A 21 17.06 -9.19 6.96
C ARG A 21 17.67 -7.97 7.65
N LEU A 22 16.83 -7.01 8.06
CA LEU A 22 17.26 -5.81 8.76
C LEU A 22 17.94 -6.15 10.09
N VAL A 23 17.31 -6.96 10.94
CA VAL A 23 17.84 -7.30 12.27
C VAL A 23 19.17 -8.04 12.16
N VAL A 24 19.25 -9.04 11.28
CA VAL A 24 20.49 -9.80 11.05
C VAL A 24 21.58 -8.87 10.50
N SER A 25 21.27 -8.06 9.49
CA SER A 25 22.25 -7.15 8.88
C SER A 25 22.73 -6.08 9.87
N ALA A 26 21.83 -5.53 10.69
CA ALA A 26 22.16 -4.55 11.72
C ALA A 26 23.04 -5.16 12.82
N ALA A 27 22.72 -6.37 13.27
CA ALA A 27 23.51 -7.08 14.28
C ALA A 27 24.95 -7.37 13.79
N LEU A 28 25.13 -7.71 12.51
CA LEU A 28 26.45 -7.91 11.91
C LEU A 28 27.19 -6.59 11.61
N THR A 29 26.46 -5.54 11.25
CA THR A 29 27.04 -4.23 10.91
C THR A 29 27.50 -3.45 12.14
N ALA A 30 26.79 -3.54 13.25
CA ALA A 30 27.13 -2.82 14.48
C ALA A 30 28.60 -3.02 14.93
N PRO A 31 29.13 -4.26 15.08
CA PRO A 31 30.53 -4.47 15.42
C PRO A 31 31.49 -3.94 14.34
N VAL A 32 31.19 -4.12 13.05
CA VAL A 32 32.02 -3.59 11.94
C VAL A 32 32.14 -2.07 12.05
N PHE A 33 31.02 -1.38 12.23
CA PHE A 33 30.97 0.07 12.36
C PHE A 33 31.71 0.57 13.60
N LEU A 34 31.56 -0.12 14.75
CA LEU A 34 32.25 0.25 15.99
C LEU A 34 33.77 0.08 15.87
N MET A 35 34.25 -0.99 15.25
CA MET A 35 35.69 -1.21 15.03
C MET A 35 36.29 -0.18 14.05
N ALA A 36 35.54 0.21 13.02
CA ALA A 36 35.96 1.27 12.10
C ALA A 36 36.02 2.65 12.76
N MET A 37 35.07 2.96 13.65
CA MET A 37 34.96 4.30 14.28
C MET A 37 35.79 4.48 15.55
N ILE A 38 36.09 3.40 16.28
CA ILE A 38 36.78 3.45 17.57
C ILE A 38 38.14 2.75 17.43
N PRO A 39 39.25 3.50 17.25
CA PRO A 39 40.58 2.90 17.09
C PRO A 39 40.99 1.98 18.25
N ALA A 40 40.46 2.20 19.45
CA ALA A 40 40.72 1.35 20.62
C ALA A 40 40.12 -0.07 20.51
N LEU A 41 39.16 -0.29 19.60
CA LEU A 41 38.56 -1.60 19.33
C LEU A 41 39.28 -2.37 18.21
N GLN A 42 40.29 -1.77 17.57
CA GLN A 42 41.08 -2.39 16.51
C GLN A 42 42.20 -3.24 17.12
N PHE A 43 41.91 -4.53 17.29
CA PHE A 43 42.90 -5.56 17.62
C PHE A 43 43.62 -6.03 16.34
N ASP A 44 44.72 -6.77 16.46
CA ASP A 44 45.70 -6.97 15.37
C ASP A 44 45.14 -7.53 14.05
N ASP A 45 44.01 -8.26 14.09
CA ASP A 45 43.33 -8.86 12.92
C ASP A 45 41.86 -8.39 12.76
N TRP A 46 41.52 -7.21 13.28
CA TRP A 46 40.15 -6.66 13.25
C TRP A 46 39.58 -6.53 11.84
N GLN A 47 40.43 -6.31 10.82
CA GLN A 47 40.07 -6.21 9.41
C GLN A 47 39.47 -7.52 8.88
N TRP A 48 40.00 -8.67 9.30
CA TRP A 48 39.51 -9.99 8.88
C TRP A 48 38.18 -10.34 9.53
N LEU A 49 38.02 -9.99 10.81
CA LEU A 49 36.73 -10.10 11.48
C LEU A 49 35.69 -9.17 10.83
N SER A 50 36.09 -7.94 10.49
CA SER A 50 35.22 -6.98 9.80
C SER A 50 34.77 -7.50 8.44
N LEU A 51 35.66 -8.13 7.67
CA LEU A 51 35.31 -8.77 6.40
C LEU A 51 34.31 -9.92 6.62
N ALA A 52 34.56 -10.80 7.60
CA ALA A 52 33.69 -11.93 7.90
C ALA A 52 32.26 -11.50 8.28
N LEU A 53 32.13 -10.36 8.97
CA LEU A 53 30.84 -9.80 9.39
C LEU A 53 30.16 -8.97 8.29
N ALA A 54 30.93 -8.20 7.51
CA ALA A 54 30.42 -7.35 6.44
C ALA A 54 30.04 -8.13 5.18
N ALA A 55 30.72 -9.24 4.87
CA ALA A 55 30.45 -10.03 3.67
C ALA A 55 29.01 -10.58 3.59
N PRO A 56 28.43 -11.19 4.65
CA PRO A 56 27.02 -11.56 4.65
C PRO A 56 26.07 -10.37 4.45
N VAL A 57 26.41 -9.20 4.98
CA VAL A 57 25.60 -7.98 4.82
C VAL A 57 25.65 -7.51 3.36
N ALA A 58 26.85 -7.38 2.79
CA ALA A 58 27.06 -6.91 1.43
C ALA A 58 26.50 -7.89 0.37
N VAL A 59 26.52 -9.20 0.64
CA VAL A 59 26.04 -10.20 -0.32
C VAL A 59 24.57 -10.55 -0.10
N TRP A 60 24.20 -11.02 1.10
CA TRP A 60 22.84 -11.50 1.39
C TRP A 60 21.89 -10.37 1.78
N GLY A 61 22.37 -9.45 2.64
CA GLY A 61 21.60 -8.28 3.06
C GLY A 61 21.25 -7.39 1.88
N ALA A 62 22.23 -7.04 1.05
CA ALA A 62 22.06 -6.16 -0.11
C ALA A 62 21.52 -6.86 -1.37
N TRP A 63 21.38 -8.21 -1.36
CA TRP A 63 20.87 -8.99 -2.50
C TRP A 63 19.60 -8.42 -3.18
N PRO A 64 18.57 -7.92 -2.44
CA PRO A 64 17.38 -7.36 -3.07
C PRO A 64 17.69 -6.14 -3.94
N PHE A 65 18.65 -5.30 -3.51
CA PHE A 65 19.08 -4.12 -4.25
C PHE A 65 19.89 -4.52 -5.48
N HIS A 66 20.81 -5.47 -5.36
CA HIS A 66 21.57 -6.02 -6.49
C HIS A 66 20.66 -6.63 -7.56
N ARG A 67 19.67 -7.43 -7.13
CA ARG A 67 18.69 -8.03 -8.04
C ARG A 67 17.86 -6.96 -8.75
N SER A 68 17.37 -5.97 -8.01
CA SER A 68 16.56 -4.87 -8.56
C SER A 68 17.36 -4.01 -9.55
N ALA A 69 18.62 -3.71 -9.22
CA ALA A 69 19.56 -3.01 -10.10
C ALA A 69 19.81 -3.78 -11.39
N ALA A 70 20.09 -5.08 -11.29
CA ALA A 70 20.35 -5.95 -12.45
C ALA A 70 19.13 -6.05 -13.36
N VAL A 71 17.92 -6.19 -12.79
CA VAL A 71 16.67 -6.19 -13.57
C VAL A 71 16.44 -4.84 -14.23
N SER A 72 16.61 -3.73 -13.52
CA SER A 72 16.42 -2.39 -14.08
C SER A 72 17.40 -2.10 -15.23
N ALA A 73 18.67 -2.45 -15.04
CA ALA A 73 19.70 -2.30 -16.06
C ALA A 73 19.39 -3.10 -17.34
N ARG A 74 18.86 -4.33 -17.20
CA ARG A 74 18.42 -5.14 -18.36
C ARG A 74 17.32 -4.49 -19.20
N HIS A 75 16.52 -3.61 -18.59
CA HIS A 75 15.44 -2.89 -19.27
C HIS A 75 15.85 -1.44 -19.62
N GLY A 76 17.14 -1.10 -19.55
CA GLY A 76 17.65 0.24 -19.83
C GLY A 76 17.29 1.29 -18.77
N GLY A 77 16.79 0.87 -17.61
CA GLY A 77 16.43 1.75 -16.50
C GLY A 77 17.56 1.91 -15.49
N VAL A 78 17.66 3.11 -14.90
CA VAL A 78 18.58 3.42 -13.81
C VAL A 78 17.76 3.97 -12.64
N GLY A 79 17.94 3.41 -11.45
CA GLY A 79 17.17 3.79 -10.26
C GLY A 79 18.02 3.87 -8.99
N MET A 80 17.37 4.18 -7.87
CA MET A 80 18.02 4.27 -6.54
C MET A 80 18.76 2.98 -6.18
N ASP A 81 18.15 1.82 -6.46
CA ASP A 81 18.77 0.52 -6.21
C ASP A 81 20.05 0.30 -7.03
N THR A 82 20.17 0.92 -8.21
CA THR A 82 21.37 0.84 -9.06
C THR A 82 22.56 1.54 -8.40
N LEU A 83 22.36 2.76 -7.89
CA LEU A 83 23.42 3.53 -7.23
C LEU A 83 23.87 2.83 -5.95
N VAL A 84 22.91 2.33 -5.15
CA VAL A 84 23.20 1.57 -3.92
C VAL A 84 23.95 0.28 -4.24
N SER A 85 23.49 -0.48 -5.24
CA SER A 85 24.13 -1.72 -5.66
C SER A 85 25.58 -1.48 -6.10
N ILE A 86 25.82 -0.44 -6.90
CA ILE A 86 27.17 -0.08 -7.37
C ILE A 86 28.03 0.40 -6.21
N GLY A 87 27.50 1.25 -5.31
CA GLY A 87 28.23 1.76 -4.16
C GLY A 87 28.63 0.66 -3.17
N VAL A 88 27.71 -0.22 -2.80
CA VAL A 88 27.98 -1.37 -1.92
C VAL A 88 28.98 -2.32 -2.58
N ALA A 89 28.81 -2.61 -3.87
CA ALA A 89 29.76 -3.48 -4.60
C ALA A 89 31.15 -2.84 -4.72
N ALA A 90 31.24 -1.55 -5.03
CA ALA A 90 32.51 -0.84 -5.16
C ALA A 90 33.25 -0.78 -3.82
N ALA A 91 32.56 -0.41 -2.74
CA ALA A 91 33.15 -0.38 -1.39
C ALA A 91 33.60 -1.77 -0.94
N PHE A 92 32.78 -2.80 -1.18
CA PHE A 92 33.11 -4.18 -0.79
C PHE A 92 34.26 -4.77 -1.62
N LEU A 93 34.25 -4.61 -2.95
CA LEU A 93 35.30 -5.11 -3.84
C LEU A 93 36.63 -4.37 -3.64
N TRP A 94 36.59 -3.06 -3.38
CA TRP A 94 37.79 -2.30 -3.01
C TRP A 94 38.38 -2.80 -1.70
N SER A 95 37.54 -2.98 -0.69
CA SER A 95 37.98 -3.53 0.59
C SER A 95 38.59 -4.91 0.43
N LEU A 96 38.02 -5.75 -0.43
CA LEU A 96 38.59 -7.06 -0.76
C LEU A 96 39.95 -6.93 -1.44
N TYR A 97 40.10 -6.00 -2.39
CA TYR A 97 41.38 -5.70 -3.01
C TYR A 97 42.42 -5.23 -1.98
N ALA A 98 42.07 -4.26 -1.14
CA ALA A 98 42.96 -3.71 -0.12
C ALA A 98 43.40 -4.77 0.92
N LEU A 99 42.49 -5.66 1.35
CA LEU A 99 42.80 -6.71 2.32
C LEU A 99 43.68 -7.84 1.76
N PHE A 100 43.48 -8.23 0.49
CA PHE A 100 44.17 -9.40 -0.08
C PHE A 100 45.39 -9.05 -0.92
N LEU A 101 45.39 -7.88 -1.55
CA LEU A 101 46.40 -7.45 -2.53
C LEU A 101 47.06 -6.11 -2.16
N GLY A 102 46.52 -5.39 -1.18
CA GLY A 102 47.10 -4.15 -0.65
C GLY A 102 47.70 -4.33 0.75
N ASP A 103 48.05 -3.20 1.36
CA ASP A 103 48.72 -3.14 2.67
C ASP A 103 47.73 -3.33 3.85
N ALA A 104 46.42 -3.29 3.57
CA ALA A 104 45.38 -3.34 4.61
C ALA A 104 45.22 -4.73 5.25
N GLY A 105 45.78 -5.78 4.65
CA GLY A 105 45.77 -7.14 5.19
C GLY A 105 46.84 -7.41 6.26
N GLU A 106 47.83 -6.51 6.40
CA GLU A 106 48.95 -6.73 7.32
C GLU A 106 48.51 -6.71 8.79
N PRO A 107 48.99 -7.66 9.62
CA PRO A 107 48.69 -7.68 11.05
C PRO A 107 49.15 -6.38 11.74
N GLY A 108 48.26 -5.81 12.56
CA GLY A 108 48.53 -4.55 13.26
C GLY A 108 48.14 -3.29 12.48
N MET A 109 47.51 -3.42 11.30
CA MET A 109 46.90 -2.29 10.58
C MET A 109 45.87 -1.59 11.47
N ARG A 110 45.98 -0.26 11.56
CA ARG A 110 45.02 0.59 12.28
C ARG A 110 44.52 1.71 11.39
N MET A 111 43.21 1.91 11.38
CA MET A 111 42.58 3.05 10.75
C MET A 111 42.43 4.17 11.78
N THR A 112 42.94 5.36 11.44
CA THR A 112 42.78 6.56 12.26
C THR A 112 41.90 7.57 11.54
N MET A 113 40.97 8.20 12.27
CA MET A 113 40.13 9.25 11.73
C MET A 113 40.92 10.55 11.63
N SER A 114 41.35 10.90 10.40
CA SER A 114 41.91 12.22 10.10
C SER A 114 40.90 13.07 9.32
N LEU A 115 40.76 14.35 9.69
CA LEU A 115 39.96 15.33 8.96
C LEU A 115 40.64 15.80 7.66
N VAL A 116 41.93 15.52 7.51
CA VAL A 116 42.73 15.85 6.32
C VAL A 116 43.36 14.55 5.82
N GLN A 117 42.97 14.14 4.61
CA GLN A 117 43.53 12.96 3.95
C GLN A 117 44.93 13.29 3.41
N ASP A 118 45.92 12.48 3.77
CA ASP A 118 47.24 12.56 3.14
C ASP A 118 47.16 12.00 1.71
N PRO A 119 47.61 12.75 0.67
CA PRO A 119 47.48 12.34 -0.74
C PRO A 119 48.15 11.02 -1.12
N GLY A 120 48.99 10.44 -0.24
CA GLY A 120 49.68 9.17 -0.45
C GLY A 120 49.15 7.98 0.36
N GLY A 121 48.14 8.17 1.23
CA GLY A 121 47.71 7.16 2.22
C GLY A 121 46.55 6.25 1.81
N GLY A 122 46.12 6.27 0.54
CA GLY A 122 44.87 5.62 0.10
C GLY A 122 44.90 4.09 -0.02
N SER A 123 46.07 3.44 0.11
CA SER A 123 46.22 1.99 -0.11
C SER A 123 45.78 1.12 1.08
N GLY A 124 45.62 1.71 2.27
CA GLY A 124 45.33 0.99 3.52
C GLY A 124 43.88 1.09 4.03
N ASP A 125 43.05 1.95 3.43
CA ASP A 125 41.71 2.21 3.95
C ASP A 125 40.71 1.13 3.49
N VAL A 126 40.02 0.56 4.46
CA VAL A 126 38.99 -0.46 4.28
C VAL A 126 37.62 0.21 4.40
N TYR A 127 36.70 -0.04 3.47
CA TYR A 127 35.36 0.59 3.42
C TYR A 127 34.22 -0.42 3.69
N LEU A 128 34.51 -1.46 4.47
CA LEU A 128 33.55 -2.52 4.81
C LEU A 128 32.39 -2.00 5.66
N GLU A 129 32.67 -1.05 6.55
CA GLU A 129 31.69 -0.32 7.34
C GLU A 129 30.72 0.46 6.45
N VAL A 130 31.19 1.03 5.34
CA VAL A 130 30.31 1.76 4.42
C VAL A 130 29.38 0.79 3.69
N ALA A 131 29.93 -0.30 3.14
CA ALA A 131 29.13 -1.33 2.47
C ALA A 131 28.05 -1.91 3.40
N ALA A 132 28.39 -2.15 4.67
CA ALA A 132 27.48 -2.70 5.67
C ALA A 132 26.45 -1.67 6.17
N ALA A 133 26.89 -0.47 6.56
CA ALA A 133 26.02 0.58 7.10
C ALA A 133 24.99 1.07 6.08
N VAL A 134 25.41 1.34 4.83
CA VAL A 134 24.50 1.74 3.76
C VAL A 134 23.42 0.68 3.55
N THR A 135 23.79 -0.60 3.52
CA THR A 135 22.85 -1.71 3.39
C THR A 135 21.82 -1.74 4.51
N VAL A 136 22.25 -1.55 5.77
CA VAL A 136 21.36 -1.53 6.94
C VAL A 136 20.40 -0.35 6.92
N PHE A 137 20.89 0.86 6.62
CA PHE A 137 20.05 2.05 6.53
C PHE A 137 18.95 1.88 5.47
N LEU A 138 19.29 1.34 4.30
CA LEU A 138 18.31 1.09 3.24
C LEU A 138 17.31 -0.03 3.59
N LEU A 139 17.75 -1.12 4.20
CA LEU A 139 16.85 -2.16 4.71
C LEU A 139 15.90 -1.60 5.77
N GLY A 140 16.41 -0.74 6.66
CA GLY A 140 15.64 -0.07 7.69
C GLY A 140 14.54 0.80 7.08
N GLY A 141 14.92 1.57 6.07
CA GLY A 141 14.00 2.37 5.28
C GLY A 141 12.88 1.55 4.63
N ARG A 142 13.23 0.49 3.89
CA ARG A 142 12.24 -0.40 3.24
C ARG A 142 11.33 -1.12 4.23
N TYR A 143 11.85 -1.48 5.40
CA TYR A 143 11.02 -2.08 6.46
C TYR A 143 9.99 -1.07 6.99
N LEU A 144 10.39 0.18 7.25
CA LEU A 144 9.48 1.24 7.69
C LEU A 144 8.40 1.53 6.63
N GLU A 145 8.79 1.55 5.35
CA GLU A 145 7.87 1.71 4.22
C GLU A 145 6.87 0.54 4.12
N ALA A 146 7.34 -0.70 4.16
CA ALA A 146 6.47 -1.88 4.12
C ALA A 146 5.51 -1.94 5.31
N ARG A 147 5.97 -1.51 6.49
CA ARG A 147 5.15 -1.34 7.70
C ARG A 147 4.09 -0.27 7.54
N ALA A 148 4.42 0.80 6.82
CA ALA A 148 3.47 1.85 6.51
C ALA A 148 2.31 1.39 5.65
N ALA A 149 2.61 0.72 4.54
CA ALA A 149 1.63 0.31 3.55
C ALA A 149 0.58 -0.66 4.12
N ARG A 150 0.97 -1.57 5.02
CA ARG A 150 0.04 -2.52 5.65
C ARG A 150 -1.05 -1.85 6.48
N ALA A 151 -0.69 -0.82 7.26
CA ALA A 151 -1.64 -0.15 8.14
C ALA A 151 -2.80 0.49 7.35
N SER A 152 -2.54 0.93 6.12
CA SER A 152 -3.55 1.52 5.23
C SER A 152 -4.43 0.49 4.51
N GLY A 153 -3.90 -0.70 4.16
CA GLY A 153 -4.65 -1.71 3.40
C GLY A 153 -5.76 -2.43 4.16
N ALA A 154 -5.74 -2.42 5.49
CA ALA A 154 -6.72 -3.13 6.33
C ALA A 154 -8.15 -2.57 6.20
N ALA A 155 -8.31 -1.30 5.83
CA ALA A 155 -9.62 -0.68 5.68
C ALA A 155 -10.39 -1.15 4.44
N LEU A 156 -9.68 -1.53 3.36
CA LEU A 156 -10.31 -2.00 2.12
C LEU A 156 -10.83 -3.44 2.25
N ALA A 157 -10.17 -4.28 3.06
CA ALA A 157 -10.60 -5.64 3.34
C ALA A 157 -11.97 -5.69 4.05
N ALA A 158 -12.28 -4.69 4.87
CA ALA A 158 -13.57 -4.58 5.54
C ALA A 158 -14.74 -4.35 4.56
N LEU A 159 -14.49 -3.73 3.39
CA LEU A 159 -15.52 -3.51 2.36
C LEU A 159 -15.86 -4.79 1.60
N LEU A 160 -14.90 -5.70 1.41
CA LEU A 160 -15.11 -6.99 0.74
C LEU A 160 -15.87 -8.00 1.61
N ASP A 161 -15.91 -7.78 2.93
CA ASP A 161 -16.69 -8.61 3.87
C ASP A 161 -18.20 -8.32 3.83
N LEU A 162 -18.64 -7.31 3.05
CA LEU A 162 -20.07 -7.00 2.84
C LEU A 162 -20.75 -7.87 1.76
N ALA A 163 -20.02 -8.70 1.00
CA ALA A 163 -20.63 -9.59 0.02
C ALA A 163 -21.31 -10.80 0.68
N ALA A 164 -22.45 -11.24 0.13
CA ALA A 164 -23.13 -12.45 0.60
C ALA A 164 -22.24 -13.69 0.34
N LYS A 165 -22.01 -14.52 1.35
CA LYS A 165 -21.12 -15.70 1.26
C LYS A 165 -21.85 -16.94 0.74
N ASP A 166 -23.14 -17.03 1.00
CA ASP A 166 -24.01 -18.15 0.64
C ASP A 166 -25.30 -17.64 -0.03
N VAL A 167 -25.91 -18.47 -0.87
CA VAL A 167 -27.14 -18.18 -1.60
C VAL A 167 -28.09 -19.39 -1.56
N ALA A 168 -29.39 -19.15 -1.44
CA ALA A 168 -30.42 -20.20 -1.48
C ALA A 168 -30.96 -20.34 -2.91
N VAL A 169 -30.46 -21.32 -3.66
CA VAL A 169 -30.94 -21.58 -5.03
C VAL A 169 -32.22 -22.42 -5.00
N MET A 170 -33.13 -22.13 -5.92
CA MET A 170 -34.33 -22.91 -6.18
C MET A 170 -34.05 -23.87 -7.33
N ARG A 171 -34.02 -25.19 -7.05
CA ARG A 171 -33.87 -26.23 -8.08
C ARG A 171 -34.98 -27.26 -7.87
N ASP A 172 -35.73 -27.55 -8.94
CA ASP A 172 -36.84 -28.52 -8.92
C ASP A 172 -37.88 -28.24 -7.82
N GLY A 173 -38.11 -26.96 -7.49
CA GLY A 173 -39.04 -26.53 -6.43
C GLY A 173 -38.52 -26.69 -5.00
N VAL A 174 -37.25 -27.07 -4.82
CA VAL A 174 -36.62 -27.21 -3.51
C VAL A 174 -35.52 -26.16 -3.33
N GLU A 175 -35.57 -25.46 -2.19
CA GLU A 175 -34.52 -24.51 -1.80
C GLU A 175 -33.29 -25.27 -1.29
N ARG A 176 -32.12 -25.00 -1.90
CA ARG A 176 -30.83 -25.54 -1.46
C ARG A 176 -29.83 -24.41 -1.27
N ARG A 177 -29.21 -24.35 -0.08
CA ARG A 177 -28.17 -23.37 0.20
C ARG A 177 -26.83 -23.86 -0.37
N ILE A 178 -26.19 -23.01 -1.19
CA ILE A 178 -24.88 -23.25 -1.80
C ILE A 178 -23.97 -22.05 -1.56
N PRO A 179 -22.64 -22.23 -1.57
CA PRO A 179 -21.69 -21.13 -1.61
C PRO A 179 -21.94 -20.25 -2.84
N ILE A 180 -21.81 -18.92 -2.71
CA ILE A 180 -22.08 -17.98 -3.81
C ILE A 180 -21.20 -18.24 -5.05
N ARG A 181 -19.99 -18.77 -4.85
CA ARG A 181 -19.05 -19.15 -5.93
C ARG A 181 -19.56 -20.26 -6.84
N ASP A 182 -20.54 -21.05 -6.38
CA ASP A 182 -21.10 -22.17 -7.14
C ASP A 182 -22.38 -21.76 -7.90
N LEU A 183 -22.86 -20.52 -7.71
CA LEU A 183 -24.01 -19.95 -8.40
C LEU A 183 -23.69 -19.68 -9.88
N ARG A 184 -24.56 -20.12 -10.78
CA ARG A 184 -24.40 -19.92 -12.23
C ARG A 184 -25.43 -18.93 -12.77
N VAL A 185 -25.07 -18.26 -13.87
CA VAL A 185 -26.01 -17.44 -14.64
C VAL A 185 -27.20 -18.29 -15.10
N GLY A 186 -28.40 -17.74 -14.97
CA GLY A 186 -29.66 -18.40 -15.29
C GLY A 186 -30.28 -19.19 -14.13
N GLU A 187 -29.56 -19.41 -13.02
CA GLU A 187 -30.14 -20.04 -11.84
C GLU A 187 -31.05 -19.08 -11.08
N GLU A 188 -32.15 -19.62 -10.55
CA GLU A 188 -33.08 -18.89 -9.72
C GLU A 188 -32.70 -19.06 -8.25
N PHE A 189 -32.66 -17.97 -7.52
CA PHE A 189 -32.36 -17.94 -6.09
C PHE A 189 -33.36 -17.09 -5.33
N VAL A 190 -33.56 -17.47 -4.08
CA VAL A 190 -34.53 -16.84 -3.19
C VAL A 190 -33.82 -15.80 -2.34
N VAL A 191 -34.43 -14.63 -2.25
CA VAL A 191 -34.02 -13.55 -1.34
C VAL A 191 -35.15 -13.28 -0.37
N ARG A 192 -34.89 -13.48 0.92
CA ARG A 192 -35.88 -13.23 1.97
C ARG A 192 -35.85 -11.78 2.45
N PRO A 193 -36.89 -11.30 3.15
CA PRO A 193 -36.85 -10.02 3.83
C PRO A 193 -35.64 -9.94 4.77
N GLY A 194 -34.89 -8.84 4.72
CA GLY A 194 -33.66 -8.63 5.48
C GLY A 194 -32.41 -9.35 4.92
N GLU A 195 -32.53 -10.15 3.86
CA GLU A 195 -31.37 -10.76 3.20
C GLU A 195 -30.80 -9.81 2.13
N ARG A 196 -29.47 -9.91 1.92
CA ARG A 196 -28.82 -9.22 0.80
C ARG A 196 -29.03 -10.01 -0.48
N ILE A 197 -29.27 -9.30 -1.57
CA ILE A 197 -29.33 -9.90 -2.89
C ILE A 197 -27.93 -10.42 -3.23
N ALA A 198 -27.82 -11.73 -3.46
CA ALA A 198 -26.53 -12.40 -3.62
C ALA A 198 -25.76 -11.89 -4.85
N THR A 199 -26.45 -11.65 -5.96
CA THR A 199 -25.81 -11.29 -7.23
C THR A 199 -26.73 -10.46 -8.11
N ASP A 200 -26.23 -9.92 -9.22
CA ASP A 200 -27.07 -9.17 -10.16
C ASP A 200 -28.05 -10.12 -10.86
N GLY A 201 -29.30 -9.71 -10.99
CA GLY A 201 -30.33 -10.57 -11.54
C GLY A 201 -31.60 -9.82 -11.94
N VAL A 202 -32.59 -10.57 -12.39
CA VAL A 202 -33.93 -10.09 -12.71
C VAL A 202 -34.93 -10.80 -11.82
N VAL A 203 -35.88 -10.07 -11.25
CA VAL A 203 -36.96 -10.67 -10.44
C VAL A 203 -37.87 -11.50 -11.34
N VAL A 204 -38.09 -12.75 -10.96
CA VAL A 204 -38.99 -13.69 -11.64
C VAL A 204 -40.35 -13.74 -10.95
N ASP A 205 -40.36 -13.67 -9.62
CA ASP A 205 -41.58 -13.76 -8.81
C ASP A 205 -41.40 -12.98 -7.49
N GLY A 206 -42.51 -12.46 -6.96
CA GLY A 206 -42.56 -11.62 -5.76
C GLY A 206 -42.44 -10.11 -6.04
N VAL A 207 -42.85 -9.31 -5.06
CA VAL A 207 -42.74 -7.85 -5.05
C VAL A 207 -42.11 -7.42 -3.72
N SER A 208 -41.13 -6.52 -3.77
CA SER A 208 -40.45 -6.04 -2.58
C SER A 208 -39.76 -4.70 -2.79
N ALA A 209 -39.61 -3.95 -1.70
CA ALA A 209 -38.73 -2.80 -1.64
C ALA A 209 -37.26 -3.24 -1.49
N VAL A 210 -36.39 -2.72 -2.37
CA VAL A 210 -34.95 -2.97 -2.37
C VAL A 210 -34.21 -1.70 -1.95
N ASP A 211 -33.48 -1.78 -0.84
CA ASP A 211 -32.63 -0.70 -0.35
C ASP A 211 -31.28 -0.72 -1.09
N ARG A 212 -31.06 0.36 -1.86
CA ARG A 212 -29.87 0.59 -2.69
C ARG A 212 -28.95 1.65 -2.09
N SER A 213 -29.17 2.08 -0.86
CA SER A 213 -28.41 3.14 -0.19
C SER A 213 -26.90 2.88 -0.19
N LEU A 214 -26.49 1.63 0.01
CA LEU A 214 -25.09 1.21 -0.03
C LEU A 214 -24.38 1.44 -1.38
N LEU A 215 -25.13 1.47 -2.49
CA LEU A 215 -24.56 1.66 -3.84
C LEU A 215 -24.86 3.04 -4.44
N THR A 216 -25.99 3.64 -4.07
CA THR A 216 -26.49 4.86 -4.72
C THR A 216 -26.47 6.07 -3.79
N GLY A 217 -26.35 5.88 -2.47
CA GLY A 217 -26.51 6.93 -1.47
C GLY A 217 -27.97 7.37 -1.26
N GLU A 218 -28.90 6.92 -2.09
CA GLU A 218 -30.32 7.25 -1.95
C GLU A 218 -30.96 6.43 -0.83
N SER A 219 -31.56 7.11 0.14
CA SER A 219 -32.19 6.48 1.32
C SER A 219 -33.58 5.93 1.04
N LEU A 220 -34.16 6.18 -0.14
CA LEU A 220 -35.48 5.67 -0.52
C LEU A 220 -35.32 4.29 -1.17
N PRO A 221 -35.89 3.21 -0.57
CA PRO A 221 -35.96 1.92 -1.21
C PRO A 221 -36.75 1.99 -2.51
N VAL A 222 -36.33 1.21 -3.50
CA VAL A 222 -36.98 1.14 -4.81
C VAL A 222 -37.84 -0.11 -4.87
N GLU A 223 -39.10 0.01 -5.27
CA GLU A 223 -39.98 -1.13 -5.54
C GLU A 223 -39.42 -1.97 -6.69
N ALA A 224 -39.36 -3.29 -6.47
CA ALA A 224 -38.93 -4.26 -7.46
C ALA A 224 -39.98 -5.37 -7.59
N GLY A 225 -40.42 -5.62 -8.81
CA GLY A 225 -41.36 -6.69 -9.17
C GLY A 225 -40.88 -7.51 -10.37
N PRO A 226 -41.68 -8.50 -10.82
CA PRO A 226 -41.29 -9.39 -11.90
C PRO A 226 -40.89 -8.64 -13.18
N GLY A 227 -39.70 -8.91 -13.69
CA GLY A 227 -39.10 -8.24 -14.85
C GLY A 227 -38.12 -7.12 -14.51
N ASP A 228 -38.06 -6.66 -13.26
CA ASP A 228 -37.14 -5.60 -12.84
C ASP A 228 -35.73 -6.12 -12.54
N ASP A 229 -34.73 -5.30 -12.86
CA ASP A 229 -33.32 -5.54 -12.54
C ASP A 229 -33.04 -5.29 -11.06
N VAL A 230 -32.39 -6.26 -10.41
CA VAL A 230 -31.83 -6.14 -9.06
C VAL A 230 -30.31 -6.24 -9.08
N THR A 231 -29.66 -5.53 -8.16
CA THR A 231 -28.19 -5.46 -8.10
C THR A 231 -27.68 -6.24 -6.89
N GLY A 232 -26.56 -6.95 -7.03
CA GLY A 232 -25.94 -7.66 -5.92
C GLY A 232 -25.54 -6.72 -4.77
N ALA A 233 -25.53 -7.24 -3.55
CA ALA A 233 -25.24 -6.55 -2.29
C ALA A 233 -26.23 -5.47 -1.83
N THR A 234 -27.32 -5.22 -2.57
CA THR A 234 -28.45 -4.43 -2.06
C THR A 234 -29.26 -5.23 -1.06
N LEU A 235 -29.97 -4.56 -0.16
CA LEU A 235 -30.75 -5.21 0.89
C LEU A 235 -32.21 -5.35 0.44
N ASN A 236 -32.77 -6.55 0.59
CA ASN A 236 -34.20 -6.77 0.40
C ASN A 236 -34.95 -6.36 1.66
N ALA A 237 -35.73 -5.28 1.63
CA ALA A 237 -36.40 -4.72 2.82
C ALA A 237 -37.85 -5.19 2.98
N GLY A 238 -38.52 -5.55 1.89
CA GLY A 238 -39.95 -5.90 1.87
C GLY A 238 -40.23 -7.41 1.82
N GLY A 239 -40.87 -7.88 0.75
CA GLY A 239 -41.31 -9.26 0.56
C GLY A 239 -40.24 -10.24 0.06
N ARG A 240 -40.60 -11.52 -0.05
CA ARG A 240 -39.75 -12.56 -0.64
C ARG A 240 -39.63 -12.35 -2.15
N LEU A 241 -38.42 -12.37 -2.67
CA LEU A 241 -38.14 -12.32 -4.11
C LEU A 241 -37.56 -13.64 -4.60
N LEU A 242 -37.98 -14.06 -5.78
CA LEU A 242 -37.28 -15.07 -6.59
C LEU A 242 -36.54 -14.33 -7.70
N VAL A 243 -35.22 -14.47 -7.75
CA VAL A 243 -34.35 -13.71 -8.66
C VAL A 243 -33.60 -14.69 -9.55
N ARG A 244 -33.59 -14.44 -10.86
CA ARG A 244 -32.75 -15.16 -11.81
C ARG A 244 -31.42 -14.45 -11.97
N ALA A 245 -30.32 -15.13 -11.69
CA ALA A 245 -28.98 -14.57 -11.82
C ALA A 245 -28.67 -14.21 -13.28
N THR A 246 -28.27 -12.95 -13.54
CA THR A 246 -27.86 -12.48 -14.87
C THR A 246 -26.35 -12.32 -14.97
N ARG A 247 -25.68 -11.93 -13.87
CA ARG A 247 -24.22 -11.81 -13.78
C ARG A 247 -23.75 -12.31 -12.44
N VAL A 248 -22.68 -13.10 -12.41
CA VAL A 248 -22.10 -13.71 -11.20
C VAL A 248 -20.60 -13.44 -11.10
N GLY A 249 -20.05 -13.48 -9.89
CA GLY A 249 -18.61 -13.29 -9.65
C GLY A 249 -18.09 -11.95 -10.16
N GLU A 250 -17.01 -11.99 -10.95
CA GLU A 250 -16.31 -10.82 -11.49
C GLU A 250 -17.16 -9.98 -12.47
N GLU A 251 -18.23 -10.56 -13.02
CA GLU A 251 -19.11 -9.85 -13.95
C GLU A 251 -20.18 -9.01 -13.26
N THR A 252 -20.30 -9.07 -11.93
CA THR A 252 -21.27 -8.26 -11.18
C THR A 252 -20.94 -6.77 -11.23
N ARG A 253 -21.95 -5.90 -11.10
CA ARG A 253 -21.73 -4.44 -11.00
C ARG A 253 -20.79 -4.10 -9.84
N LEU A 254 -20.96 -4.74 -8.68
CA LEU A 254 -20.09 -4.53 -7.52
C LEU A 254 -18.65 -4.96 -7.79
N ALA A 255 -18.43 -6.14 -8.39
CA ALA A 255 -17.06 -6.59 -8.71
C ALA A 255 -16.38 -5.68 -9.73
N ARG A 256 -17.12 -5.16 -10.72
CA ARG A 256 -16.58 -4.14 -11.64
C ARG A 256 -16.26 -2.82 -10.95
N MET A 257 -17.11 -2.36 -10.04
CA MET A 257 -16.81 -1.16 -9.23
C MET A 257 -15.58 -1.40 -8.35
N ALA A 258 -15.49 -2.56 -7.70
CA ALA A 258 -14.34 -2.95 -6.88
C ALA A 258 -13.07 -3.03 -7.73
N ALA A 259 -13.12 -3.61 -8.93
CA ALA A 259 -12.00 -3.67 -9.86
C ALA A 259 -11.57 -2.28 -10.34
N LEU A 260 -12.51 -1.38 -10.64
CA LEU A 260 -12.18 0.01 -11.00
C LEU A 260 -11.56 0.78 -9.83
N VAL A 261 -12.02 0.53 -8.60
CA VAL A 261 -11.41 1.09 -7.40
C VAL A 261 -10.03 0.50 -7.18
N GLU A 262 -9.84 -0.81 -7.30
CA GLU A 262 -8.55 -1.48 -7.19
C GLU A 262 -7.57 -1.00 -8.28
N GLU A 263 -8.02 -0.82 -9.52
CA GLU A 263 -7.22 -0.29 -10.63
C GLU A 263 -6.86 1.19 -10.42
N ALA A 264 -7.77 1.97 -9.82
CA ALA A 264 -7.48 3.35 -9.40
C ALA A 264 -6.52 3.42 -8.20
N GLN A 265 -6.57 2.44 -7.29
CA GLN A 265 -5.75 2.37 -6.05
C GLN A 265 -4.38 1.71 -6.28
N THR A 266 -4.25 0.83 -7.27
CA THR A 266 -2.98 0.21 -7.68
C THR A 266 -2.16 1.12 -8.60
N GLY A 267 -2.74 2.24 -9.04
CA GLY A 267 -2.03 3.29 -9.73
C GLY A 267 -0.98 3.95 -8.82
N LYS A 268 0.30 3.86 -9.18
CA LYS A 268 1.41 4.51 -8.45
C LYS A 268 1.11 6.00 -8.19
N ALA A 269 1.26 6.44 -6.94
CA ALA A 269 1.28 7.86 -6.58
C ALA A 269 2.13 8.69 -7.53
N ARG A 270 1.66 9.91 -7.85
CA ARG A 270 2.38 10.86 -8.69
C ARG A 270 3.72 11.26 -8.06
N ILE A 271 3.89 11.19 -6.74
CA ILE A 271 5.14 11.52 -6.07
C ILE A 271 6.15 10.36 -6.03
N GLN A 272 5.71 9.10 -6.03
CA GLN A 272 6.63 7.96 -6.20
C GLN A 272 7.28 8.05 -7.60
N ARG A 273 6.50 8.50 -8.60
CA ARG A 273 7.02 8.88 -9.92
C ARG A 273 7.93 10.10 -9.90
N LEU A 274 7.85 10.98 -8.88
CA LEU A 274 8.72 12.15 -8.75
C LEU A 274 10.08 11.76 -8.16
N ALA A 275 10.10 10.94 -7.10
CA ALA A 275 11.35 10.37 -6.57
C ALA A 275 12.06 9.50 -7.62
N ASP A 276 11.30 8.68 -8.36
CA ASP A 276 11.82 7.88 -9.48
C ASP A 276 12.34 8.77 -10.61
N ARG A 277 11.66 9.87 -10.95
CA ARG A 277 12.08 10.81 -12.01
C ARG A 277 13.31 11.64 -11.61
N VAL A 278 13.37 12.08 -10.36
CA VAL A 278 14.56 12.74 -9.81
C VAL A 278 15.73 11.76 -9.84
N SER A 279 15.53 10.53 -9.38
CA SER A 279 16.56 9.47 -9.42
C SER A 279 17.00 9.15 -10.85
N ALA A 280 16.08 9.12 -11.82
CA ALA A 280 16.38 8.85 -13.22
C ALA A 280 17.31 9.89 -13.87
N VAL A 281 17.33 11.14 -13.38
CA VAL A 281 18.26 12.19 -13.83
C VAL A 281 19.48 12.26 -12.92
N PHE A 282 19.28 12.19 -11.62
CA PHE A 282 20.32 12.34 -10.61
C PHE A 282 21.36 11.21 -10.68
N VAL A 283 20.93 9.94 -10.82
CA VAL A 283 21.86 8.80 -10.83
C VAL A 283 22.81 8.85 -12.03
N PRO A 284 22.38 9.10 -13.29
CA PRO A 284 23.31 9.28 -14.40
C PRO A 284 24.28 10.44 -14.20
N VAL A 285 23.83 11.59 -13.66
CA VAL A 285 24.70 12.74 -13.38
C VAL A 285 25.78 12.37 -12.37
N VAL A 286 25.42 11.70 -11.28
CA VAL A 286 26.38 11.23 -10.27
C VAL A 286 27.39 10.25 -10.86
N LEU A 287 26.94 9.33 -11.72
CA LEU A 287 27.83 8.37 -12.37
C LEU A 287 28.85 9.08 -13.27
N VAL A 288 28.40 10.08 -14.05
CA VAL A 288 29.28 10.91 -14.88
C VAL A 288 30.27 11.68 -14.01
N LEU A 289 29.82 12.26 -12.88
CA LEU A 289 30.71 12.96 -11.95
C LEU A 289 31.73 12.01 -11.32
N ALA A 290 31.34 10.81 -10.89
CA ALA A 290 32.25 9.84 -10.31
C ALA A 290 33.32 9.37 -11.32
N VAL A 291 32.93 9.10 -12.57
CA VAL A 291 33.87 8.80 -13.66
C VAL A 291 34.76 10.00 -13.96
N GLY A 292 34.18 11.21 -13.96
CA GLY A 292 34.93 12.46 -14.13
C GLY A 292 35.97 12.67 -13.03
N THR A 293 35.63 12.37 -11.77
CA THR A 293 36.55 12.41 -10.63
C THR A 293 37.69 11.41 -10.84
N LEU A 294 37.36 10.16 -11.19
CA LEU A 294 38.37 9.12 -11.46
C LEU A 294 39.36 9.56 -12.53
N VAL A 295 38.85 9.98 -13.70
CA VAL A 295 39.66 10.40 -14.84
C VAL A 295 40.46 11.65 -14.51
N GLY A 296 39.85 12.65 -13.87
CA GLY A 296 40.51 13.90 -13.49
C GLY A 296 41.69 13.68 -12.56
N TRP A 297 41.54 12.83 -11.54
CA TRP A 297 42.63 12.50 -10.62
C TRP A 297 43.78 11.75 -11.30
N LEU A 298 43.47 10.81 -12.18
CA LEU A 298 44.48 10.11 -12.98
C LEU A 298 45.24 11.07 -13.91
N LEU A 299 44.54 12.01 -14.55
CA LEU A 299 45.15 13.01 -15.44
C LEU A 299 46.03 14.02 -14.70
N LEU A 300 45.73 14.30 -13.43
CA LEU A 300 46.53 15.15 -12.56
C LEU A 300 47.78 14.44 -11.98
N GLY A 301 47.96 13.14 -12.28
CA GLY A 301 49.13 12.37 -11.88
C GLY A 301 49.05 11.77 -10.47
N PHE A 302 47.86 11.73 -9.86
CA PHE A 302 47.66 11.04 -8.59
C PHE A 302 47.70 9.52 -8.75
N PRO A 303 48.07 8.77 -7.69
CA PRO A 303 48.08 7.32 -7.73
C PRO A 303 46.67 6.75 -8.02
N PRO A 304 46.55 5.62 -8.76
CA PRO A 304 45.28 5.00 -9.10
C PRO A 304 44.38 4.73 -7.89
N GLU A 305 44.99 4.42 -6.76
CA GLU A 305 44.31 4.16 -5.50
C GLU A 305 43.58 5.41 -4.99
N ALA A 306 44.25 6.56 -4.99
CA ALA A 306 43.65 7.83 -4.58
C ALA A 306 42.52 8.26 -5.55
N ALA A 307 42.72 8.06 -6.85
CA ALA A 307 41.71 8.36 -7.86
C ALA A 307 40.44 7.49 -7.69
N PHE A 308 40.63 6.20 -7.41
CA PHE A 308 39.52 5.27 -7.18
C PHE A 308 38.78 5.60 -5.89
N THR A 309 39.50 5.85 -4.80
CA THR A 309 38.93 6.28 -3.52
C THR A 309 38.10 7.56 -3.68
N ALA A 310 38.60 8.56 -4.40
CA ALA A 310 37.86 9.79 -4.67
C ALA A 310 36.57 9.55 -5.49
N ALA A 311 36.62 8.66 -6.49
CA ALA A 311 35.46 8.29 -7.29
C ALA A 311 34.40 7.52 -6.49
N VAL A 312 34.83 6.56 -5.66
CA VAL A 312 33.96 5.80 -4.77
C VAL A 312 33.35 6.69 -3.69
N ALA A 313 34.13 7.59 -3.09
CA ALA A 313 33.62 8.59 -2.15
C ALA A 313 32.55 9.47 -2.80
N THR A 314 32.76 9.89 -4.05
CA THR A 314 31.77 10.65 -4.83
C THR A 314 30.47 9.87 -5.04
N LEU A 315 30.55 8.58 -5.36
CA LEU A 315 29.40 7.68 -5.53
C LEU A 315 28.63 7.48 -4.21
N ILE A 316 29.36 7.24 -3.12
CA ILE A 316 28.82 6.92 -1.81
C ILE A 316 28.12 8.14 -1.21
N ILE A 317 28.77 9.31 -1.22
CA ILE A 317 28.22 10.54 -0.64
C ILE A 317 26.96 11.01 -1.38
N ALA A 318 26.85 10.65 -2.66
CA ALA A 318 25.70 10.94 -3.47
C ALA A 318 24.51 10.00 -3.23
N CYS A 319 24.60 8.93 -2.42
CA CYS A 319 23.45 8.08 -2.13
C CYS A 319 22.29 8.91 -1.55
N PRO A 320 21.15 9.03 -2.25
CA PRO A 320 20.02 9.81 -1.79
C PRO A 320 19.17 8.99 -0.80
N CYS A 321 19.82 8.36 0.18
CA CYS A 321 19.19 7.33 1.01
C CYS A 321 18.03 7.90 1.85
N ALA A 322 18.10 9.19 2.23
CA ALA A 322 17.02 9.90 2.92
C ALA A 322 15.86 10.30 1.98
N LEU A 323 16.12 10.54 0.70
CA LEU A 323 15.11 10.99 -0.26
C LEU A 323 14.05 9.90 -0.50
N GLY A 324 14.48 8.64 -0.59
CA GLY A 324 13.60 7.48 -0.74
C GLY A 324 12.67 7.25 0.46
N LEU A 325 13.02 7.76 1.65
CA LEU A 325 12.27 7.56 2.90
C LEU A 325 11.46 8.76 3.32
N ALA A 326 11.89 9.97 2.97
CA ALA A 326 11.24 11.21 3.37
C ALA A 326 9.74 11.21 3.02
N THR A 327 9.39 10.78 1.81
CA THR A 327 8.00 10.82 1.34
C THR A 327 7.13 9.75 1.99
N PRO A 328 7.49 8.44 1.97
CA PRO A 328 6.70 7.41 2.64
C PRO A 328 6.53 7.65 4.14
N THR A 329 7.57 8.14 4.84
CA THR A 329 7.48 8.46 6.27
C THR A 329 6.54 9.62 6.55
N ALA A 330 6.63 10.71 5.78
CA ALA A 330 5.72 11.85 5.93
C ALA A 330 4.26 11.46 5.71
N LEU A 331 4.00 10.66 4.67
CA LEU A 331 2.66 10.16 4.35
C LEU A 331 2.13 9.25 5.46
N LEU A 332 2.95 8.34 5.99
CA LEU A 332 2.57 7.49 7.13
C LEU A 332 2.18 8.32 8.37
N VAL A 333 3.02 9.26 8.77
CA VAL A 333 2.73 10.09 9.95
C VAL A 333 1.47 10.92 9.71
N GLY A 334 1.29 11.43 8.48
CA GLY A 334 0.10 12.16 8.07
C GLY A 334 -1.18 11.33 8.14
N THR A 335 -1.18 10.11 7.60
CA THR A 335 -2.35 9.21 7.66
C THR A 335 -2.66 8.75 9.08
N GLY A 336 -1.63 8.42 9.87
CA GLY A 336 -1.77 8.08 11.28
C GLY A 336 -2.36 9.22 12.11
N ARG A 337 -1.93 10.46 11.84
CA ARG A 337 -2.52 11.64 12.47
C ARG A 337 -3.97 11.87 12.02
N GLY A 338 -4.28 11.68 10.73
CA GLY A 338 -5.64 11.74 10.21
C GLY A 338 -6.59 10.77 10.92
N ALA A 339 -6.15 9.53 11.15
CA ALA A 339 -6.94 8.52 11.84
C ALA A 339 -7.27 8.93 13.30
N GLN A 340 -6.32 9.55 14.01
CA GLN A 340 -6.55 10.10 15.36
C GLN A 340 -7.58 11.24 15.37
N LEU A 341 -7.80 11.88 14.22
CA LEU A 341 -8.80 12.94 14.03
C LEU A 341 -10.12 12.40 13.45
N GLY A 342 -10.28 11.07 13.32
CA GLY A 342 -11.46 10.44 12.74
C GLY A 342 -11.51 10.52 11.20
N ILE A 343 -10.41 10.87 10.54
CA ILE A 343 -10.31 10.96 9.08
C ILE A 343 -9.57 9.73 8.56
N LEU A 344 -10.30 8.83 7.91
CA LEU A 344 -9.72 7.65 7.29
C LEU A 344 -9.21 7.99 5.88
N ILE A 345 -7.89 7.98 5.70
CA ILE A 345 -7.25 8.24 4.41
C ILE A 345 -6.89 6.90 3.78
N THR A 346 -7.53 6.58 2.65
CA THR A 346 -7.41 5.29 1.97
C THR A 346 -6.09 5.07 1.21
N GLY A 347 -5.33 6.14 0.93
CA GLY A 347 -4.02 6.03 0.29
C GLY A 347 -3.23 7.35 0.28
N PRO A 348 -1.90 7.29 0.12
CA PRO A 348 -1.04 8.47 0.06
C PRO A 348 -1.39 9.44 -1.09
N GLU A 349 -1.94 8.92 -2.19
CA GLU A 349 -2.40 9.71 -3.34
C GLU A 349 -3.48 10.73 -2.96
N VAL A 350 -4.32 10.37 -1.98
CA VAL A 350 -5.42 11.21 -1.50
C VAL A 350 -4.87 12.47 -0.82
N LEU A 351 -3.80 12.35 -0.04
CA LEU A 351 -3.14 13.50 0.60
C LEU A 351 -2.56 14.47 -0.43
N GLU A 352 -2.03 13.96 -1.54
CA GLU A 352 -1.51 14.78 -2.63
C GLU A 352 -2.62 15.44 -3.44
N SER A 353 -3.65 14.68 -3.82
CA SER A 353 -4.76 15.21 -4.63
C SER A 353 -5.55 16.25 -3.86
N THR A 354 -5.73 16.07 -2.55
CA THR A 354 -6.47 17.00 -1.69
C THR A 354 -5.86 18.40 -1.69
N ARG A 355 -4.53 18.52 -1.83
CA ARG A 355 -3.86 19.83 -1.93
C ARG A 355 -4.31 20.65 -3.17
N ARG A 356 -4.79 19.98 -4.21
CA ARG A 356 -5.23 20.61 -5.47
C ARG A 356 -6.75 20.77 -5.56
N ILE A 357 -7.50 20.31 -4.56
CA ILE A 357 -8.95 20.45 -4.56
C ILE A 357 -9.29 21.92 -4.30
N ASP A 358 -10.01 22.53 -5.24
CA ASP A 358 -10.58 23.87 -5.12
C ASP A 358 -12.09 23.87 -4.92
N THR A 359 -12.75 22.76 -5.28
CA THR A 359 -14.20 22.61 -5.30
C THR A 359 -14.58 21.33 -4.60
N VAL A 360 -15.45 21.42 -3.60
CA VAL A 360 -16.01 20.28 -2.88
C VAL A 360 -17.49 20.16 -3.23
N LEU A 361 -17.85 19.07 -3.92
CA LEU A 361 -19.24 18.70 -4.18
C LEU A 361 -19.65 17.74 -3.07
N LEU A 362 -20.65 18.12 -2.28
CA LEU A 362 -21.16 17.31 -1.19
C LEU A 362 -22.44 16.61 -1.65
N ASP A 363 -22.52 15.31 -1.42
CA ASP A 363 -23.81 14.65 -1.45
C ASP A 363 -24.68 15.20 -0.31
N LYS A 364 -25.98 15.31 -0.52
CA LYS A 364 -26.89 15.88 0.49
C LYS A 364 -27.20 14.84 1.55
N THR A 365 -27.69 13.68 1.12
CA THR A 365 -28.32 12.71 2.02
C THR A 365 -27.25 11.85 2.69
N GLY A 366 -27.24 11.76 4.02
CA GLY A 366 -26.25 10.96 4.75
C GLY A 366 -24.85 11.58 4.86
N THR A 367 -24.59 12.69 4.15
CA THR A 367 -23.35 13.49 4.28
C THR A 367 -23.64 14.84 4.95
N VAL A 368 -24.53 15.65 4.36
CA VAL A 368 -24.97 16.93 4.96
C VAL A 368 -26.13 16.71 5.94
N THR A 369 -27.00 15.75 5.64
CA THR A 369 -28.13 15.36 6.51
C THR A 369 -27.84 14.05 7.24
N THR A 370 -28.57 13.79 8.33
CA THR A 370 -28.46 12.57 9.14
C THR A 370 -28.88 11.30 8.39
N GLY A 371 -29.52 11.40 7.22
CA GLY A 371 -30.05 10.26 6.46
C GLY A 371 -31.29 9.59 7.09
N VAL A 372 -31.72 10.04 8.27
CA VAL A 372 -32.92 9.55 8.97
C VAL A 372 -34.08 10.49 8.69
N MET A 373 -35.17 9.96 8.14
CA MET A 373 -36.40 10.72 7.91
C MET A 373 -37.09 10.97 9.25
N SER A 374 -37.51 12.22 9.48
CA SER A 374 -38.29 12.59 10.66
C SER A 374 -39.46 13.49 10.24
N LEU A 375 -40.60 13.31 10.90
CA LEU A 375 -41.76 14.16 10.66
C LEU A 375 -41.53 15.52 11.31
N VAL A 376 -41.34 16.56 10.49
CA VAL A 376 -41.09 17.93 10.97
C VAL A 376 -42.38 18.67 11.32
N ARG A 377 -43.42 18.48 10.50
CA ARG A 377 -44.69 19.20 10.63
C ARG A 377 -45.82 18.44 9.96
N ALA A 378 -46.92 18.26 10.67
CA ALA A 378 -48.21 17.88 10.11
C ALA A 378 -49.06 19.15 9.88
N VAL A 379 -49.67 19.28 8.71
CA VAL A 379 -50.55 20.42 8.38
C VAL A 379 -51.94 19.89 8.08
N PRO A 380 -52.88 19.94 9.04
CA PRO A 380 -54.25 19.50 8.80
C PRO A 380 -55.00 20.48 7.89
N ALA A 381 -56.04 19.96 7.24
CA ALA A 381 -57.04 20.79 6.58
C ALA A 381 -57.85 21.59 7.62
N ALA A 382 -58.59 22.62 7.16
CA ALA A 382 -59.54 23.29 8.02
C ALA A 382 -60.53 22.26 8.61
N ASP A 383 -60.77 22.37 9.92
CA ASP A 383 -61.64 21.47 10.71
C ASP A 383 -61.11 20.05 10.98
N VAL A 384 -59.83 19.77 10.70
CA VAL A 384 -59.17 18.50 11.10
C VAL A 384 -58.21 18.75 12.25
N ASP A 385 -58.32 17.94 13.30
CA ASP A 385 -57.36 17.96 14.40
C ASP A 385 -56.01 17.34 13.98
N ALA A 386 -54.90 17.96 14.40
CA ALA A 386 -53.57 17.54 14.00
C ALA A 386 -53.22 16.15 14.57
N ASP A 387 -53.67 15.84 15.80
CA ASP A 387 -53.41 14.55 16.44
C ASP A 387 -54.28 13.44 15.83
N GLU A 388 -55.50 13.77 15.41
CA GLU A 388 -56.35 12.87 14.63
C GLU A 388 -55.74 12.55 13.25
N LEU A 389 -55.25 13.55 12.51
CA LEU A 389 -54.54 13.36 11.25
C LEU A 389 -53.34 12.42 11.42
N LEU A 390 -52.50 12.67 12.44
CA LEU A 390 -51.31 11.88 12.71
C LEU A 390 -51.65 10.43 13.03
N ARG A 391 -52.65 10.20 13.89
CA ARG A 391 -53.12 8.86 14.27
C ARG A 391 -53.59 8.06 13.08
N VAL A 392 -54.40 8.67 12.22
CA VAL A 392 -54.96 7.99 11.05
C VAL A 392 -53.86 7.69 10.03
N ALA A 393 -52.96 8.64 9.78
CA ALA A 393 -51.81 8.44 8.90
C ALA A 393 -50.88 7.32 9.42
N ALA A 394 -50.54 7.33 10.72
CA ALA A 394 -49.73 6.29 11.33
C ALA A 394 -50.41 4.92 11.28
N ALA A 395 -51.73 4.83 11.51
CA ALA A 395 -52.46 3.57 11.41
C ALA A 395 -52.44 2.97 9.99
N LEU A 396 -52.48 3.81 8.95
CA LEU A 396 -52.35 3.39 7.56
C LEU A 396 -50.90 2.94 7.24
N GLU A 397 -49.93 3.67 7.75
CA GLU A 397 -48.50 3.45 7.51
C GLU A 397 -47.87 2.37 8.40
N ALA A 398 -48.58 1.89 9.43
CA ALA A 398 -48.08 0.94 10.43
C ALA A 398 -47.54 -0.39 9.86
N ARG A 399 -47.91 -0.74 8.61
CA ARG A 399 -47.45 -1.95 7.92
C ARG A 399 -46.43 -1.69 6.82
N SER A 400 -46.06 -0.43 6.61
CA SER A 400 -45.14 0.00 5.57
C SER A 400 -43.74 0.17 6.15
N GLU A 401 -42.78 -0.53 5.57
CA GLU A 401 -41.36 -0.42 5.92
C GLU A 401 -40.70 0.80 5.26
N HIS A 402 -41.47 1.63 4.53
CA HIS A 402 -40.96 2.80 3.84
C HIS A 402 -40.41 3.84 4.86
N PRO A 403 -39.26 4.49 4.62
CA PRO A 403 -38.66 5.43 5.59
C PRO A 403 -39.59 6.58 6.00
N VAL A 404 -40.44 7.06 5.08
CA VAL A 404 -41.47 8.08 5.38
C VAL A 404 -42.57 7.50 6.28
N ALA A 405 -43.00 6.27 6.03
CA ALA A 405 -44.00 5.58 6.83
C ALA A 405 -43.50 5.40 8.27
N ARG A 406 -42.27 4.94 8.43
CA ARG A 406 -41.60 4.81 9.74
C ARG A 406 -41.52 6.15 10.47
N ALA A 407 -41.14 7.22 9.77
CA ALA A 407 -41.08 8.56 10.35
C ALA A 407 -42.45 9.09 10.81
N VAL A 408 -43.53 8.73 10.10
CA VAL A 408 -44.91 9.09 10.47
C VAL A 408 -45.38 8.27 11.68
N VAL A 409 -45.10 6.96 11.70
CA VAL A 409 -45.46 6.06 12.79
C VAL A 409 -44.70 6.42 14.08
N GLU A 410 -43.38 6.64 14.01
CA GLU A 410 -42.58 7.08 15.18
C GLU A 410 -43.06 8.42 15.74
N ALA A 411 -43.53 9.33 14.90
CA ALA A 411 -44.04 10.62 15.36
C ALA A 411 -45.41 10.53 16.06
N ALA A 412 -46.18 9.46 15.82
CA ALA A 412 -47.49 9.25 16.40
C ALA A 412 -47.49 8.51 17.75
N GLY A 413 -46.35 7.93 18.14
CA GLY A 413 -46.16 7.26 19.44
C GLY A 413 -46.08 5.74 19.36
#